data_AF-A0A7S4R3B9-F1
#
_entry.id   AF-A0A7S4R3B9-F1
#
_cell.length_a   1.000
_cell.length_b   1.000
_cell.length_c   1.000
_cell.angle_alpha   90.00
_cell.angle_beta   90.00
_cell.angle_gamma   90.00
#
_symmetry.space_group_name_H-M   'P 1'
#
loop_
_entity.id
_entity.type
_entity.pdbx_description
1 polymer ?
#
loop_
_entity_poly.entity_id
_entity_poly.type
_entity_poly.pdbx_seq_one_letter_code
_entity_poly.pdbx_strand_id
1 'polypeptide(L)'
;NKEFVISKAATAGQVTISTAVFGRGTDFFCKDKTVERNGGVHVIQTFLSEEESEEIQIMGRTSRQGKKGSYQMILLNSDLEEKFGLAREWKSTNAKKDWYNCLSNARKKHRDTVCDEIEANIAAATEKDCNTHCYFDALLASDKKAASNIFSDIYTSFKRELVPSSIELDLAFLIDITGSMTPYTHATAATIKNMLFGSGSIVSKLNINFPKIEFYLRVGVMGFRDVDDDLEQFVERRSIEGGHFVDNNDFSIDFVESILNSPSGGGDTAEDLLGAIDRSAKWNGSNDWTSPIKFMVLLTDAPAHGFSTNVPDADDDYS
;
A
#
# COMPACT_ATOMS: atom_id res chain seq x y z
N ASN A 1 19.59 38.45 6.22
CA ASN A 1 20.33 39.37 5.32
C ASN A 1 21.22 38.54 4.39
N LYS A 2 20.68 38.10 3.24
CA LYS A 2 21.31 37.12 2.32
C LYS A 2 22.59 37.68 1.67
N GLU A 3 22.58 38.97 1.31
CA GLU A 3 23.72 39.66 0.70
C GLU A 3 24.94 39.74 1.62
N PHE A 4 24.73 39.95 2.92
CA PHE A 4 25.83 39.97 3.88
C PHE A 4 26.58 38.63 3.92
N VAL A 5 25.86 37.52 3.92
CA VAL A 5 26.45 36.16 3.91
C VAL A 5 27.22 35.92 2.62
N ILE A 6 26.64 36.27 1.47
CA ILE A 6 27.29 36.14 0.16
C ILE A 6 28.57 36.99 0.08
N SER A 7 28.53 38.21 0.63
CA SER A 7 29.67 39.13 0.60
C SER A 7 30.86 38.66 1.44
N LYS A 8 30.61 37.88 2.50
CA LYS A 8 31.65 37.33 3.37
C LYS A 8 32.11 35.93 2.98
N ALA A 9 31.33 35.20 2.19
CA ALA A 9 31.54 33.79 1.88
C ALA A 9 32.92 33.44 1.27
N ALA A 10 33.58 34.39 0.60
CA ALA A 10 34.85 34.20 -0.09
C ALA A 10 35.98 35.04 0.54
N THR A 11 36.20 34.87 1.84
CA THR A 11 37.26 35.55 2.61
C THR A 11 38.31 34.54 3.10
N ALA A 12 39.57 34.96 3.27
CA ALA A 12 40.62 34.10 3.78
C ALA A 12 40.28 33.51 5.16
N GLY A 13 40.56 32.22 5.34
CA GLY A 13 40.31 31.51 6.60
C GLY A 13 38.86 31.06 6.81
N GLN A 14 37.98 31.17 5.80
CA GLN A 14 36.59 30.76 5.89
C GLN A 14 36.25 29.65 4.90
N VAL A 15 35.32 28.77 5.31
CA VAL A 15 34.68 27.76 4.46
C VAL A 15 33.19 28.06 4.43
N THR A 16 32.65 28.21 3.23
CA THR A 16 31.21 28.41 3.02
C THR A 16 30.58 27.12 2.55
N ILE A 17 29.60 26.63 3.30
CA ILE A 17 28.78 25.47 2.94
C ILE A 17 27.43 25.98 2.43
N SER A 18 26.99 25.45 1.30
CA SER A 18 25.78 25.91 0.65
C SER A 18 25.03 24.75 -0.01
N THR A 19 23.71 24.85 -0.07
CA THR A 19 22.87 23.88 -0.78
C THR A 19 22.93 24.11 -2.30
N ALA A 20 22.56 23.10 -3.09
CA ALA A 20 22.57 23.14 -4.56
C ALA A 20 21.83 24.36 -5.14
N VAL A 21 20.72 24.76 -4.50
CA VAL A 21 19.88 25.89 -4.92
C VAL A 21 20.66 27.21 -5.01
N PHE A 22 21.67 27.43 -4.15
CA PHE A 22 22.50 28.63 -4.20
C PHE A 22 23.57 28.60 -5.29
N GLY A 23 23.87 27.43 -5.87
CA GLY A 23 24.70 27.31 -7.07
C GLY A 23 24.03 27.97 -8.27
N ARG A 24 22.69 27.91 -8.34
CA ARG A 24 21.87 28.64 -9.31
C ARG A 24 21.65 30.09 -8.85
N GLY A 25 22.18 31.04 -9.60
CA GLY A 25 21.78 32.45 -9.50
C GLY A 25 22.34 33.28 -8.33
N THR A 26 23.24 32.75 -7.49
CA THR A 26 23.90 33.55 -6.43
C THR A 26 25.37 33.78 -6.74
N ASP A 27 25.86 35.02 -6.61
CA ASP A 27 27.23 35.37 -6.98
C ASP A 27 28.19 35.52 -5.80
N PHE A 28 29.11 34.58 -5.66
CA PHE A 28 30.15 34.57 -4.63
C PHE A 28 31.35 35.40 -5.10
N PHE A 29 31.24 36.72 -4.99
CA PHE A 29 32.35 37.61 -5.30
C PHE A 29 33.42 37.58 -4.21
N CYS A 30 34.60 37.08 -4.53
CA CYS A 30 35.79 37.27 -3.71
C CYS A 30 36.29 38.72 -3.81
N LYS A 31 36.28 39.44 -2.68
CA LYS A 31 36.88 40.79 -2.55
C LYS A 31 38.20 40.77 -1.78
N ASP A 32 38.63 39.60 -1.30
CA ASP A 32 39.84 39.43 -0.50
C ASP A 32 41.09 39.28 -1.38
N LYS A 33 41.99 40.25 -1.29
CA LYS A 33 43.26 40.26 -2.02
C LYS A 33 44.19 39.09 -1.63
N THR A 34 44.06 38.57 -0.41
CA THR A 34 44.84 37.44 0.09
C THR A 34 44.46 36.17 -0.65
N VAL A 35 43.16 35.92 -0.81
CA VAL A 35 42.62 34.78 -1.55
C VAL A 35 43.01 34.86 -3.02
N GLU A 36 42.89 36.04 -3.64
CA GLU A 36 43.31 36.26 -5.04
C GLU A 36 44.81 36.00 -5.24
N ARG A 37 45.66 36.49 -4.34
CA ARG A 37 47.12 36.26 -4.39
C ARG A 37 47.47 34.78 -4.27
N ASN A 38 46.67 34.01 -3.55
CA ASN A 38 46.87 32.58 -3.30
C ASN A 38 46.20 31.68 -4.36
N GLY A 39 45.79 32.22 -5.50
CA GLY A 39 45.22 31.43 -6.60
C GLY A 39 43.70 31.46 -6.70
N GLY A 40 43.02 32.21 -5.83
CA GLY A 40 41.58 32.47 -5.89
C GLY A 40 40.72 31.47 -5.12
N VAL A 41 39.41 31.51 -5.40
CA VAL A 41 38.44 30.67 -4.69
C VAL A 41 38.51 29.24 -5.21
N HIS A 42 38.59 28.29 -4.29
CA HIS A 42 38.43 26.88 -4.60
C HIS A 42 36.97 26.46 -4.37
N VAL A 43 36.33 25.90 -5.39
CA VAL A 43 34.96 25.39 -5.29
C VAL A 43 35.00 23.86 -5.29
N ILE A 44 34.39 23.27 -4.26
CA ILE A 44 34.18 21.84 -4.15
C ILE A 44 32.70 21.57 -4.37
N GLN A 45 32.37 20.85 -5.45
CA GLN A 45 31.01 20.39 -5.70
C GLN A 45 30.86 18.96 -5.18
N THR A 46 29.89 18.75 -4.28
CA THR A 46 29.72 17.47 -3.57
C THR A 46 28.65 16.55 -4.16
N PHE A 47 28.13 16.89 -5.34
CA PHE A 47 27.07 16.14 -6.04
C PHE A 47 27.26 16.26 -7.55
N LEU A 48 26.73 15.33 -8.34
CA LEU A 48 26.73 15.46 -9.79
C LEU A 48 25.49 16.24 -10.21
N SER A 49 25.66 17.37 -10.90
CA SER A 49 24.50 18.12 -11.43
C SER A 49 23.77 17.28 -12.48
N GLU A 50 22.43 17.32 -12.49
CA GLU A 50 21.60 16.70 -13.53
C GLU A 50 21.79 17.44 -14.88
N GLU A 51 21.98 18.75 -14.81
CA GLU A 51 22.25 19.60 -15.97
C GLU A 51 23.72 20.02 -16.04
N GLU A 52 24.30 19.90 -17.24
CA GLU A 52 25.68 20.34 -17.49
C GLU A 52 25.80 21.86 -17.35
N SER A 53 24.77 22.59 -17.77
CA SER A 53 24.72 24.05 -17.63
C SER A 53 24.78 24.51 -16.16
N GLU A 54 24.26 23.71 -15.24
CA GLU A 54 24.33 23.99 -13.80
C GLU A 54 25.72 23.73 -13.24
N GLU A 55 26.37 22.64 -13.65
CA GLU A 55 27.78 22.39 -13.32
C GLU A 55 28.67 23.53 -13.80
N ILE A 56 28.52 23.98 -15.05
CA ILE A 56 29.29 25.09 -15.61
C ILE A 56 29.09 26.38 -14.80
N GLN A 57 27.87 26.63 -14.33
CA GLN A 57 27.57 27.80 -13.48
C GLN A 57 28.26 27.71 -12.12
N ILE A 58 28.30 26.52 -11.50
CA ILE A 58 28.98 26.28 -10.21
C ILE A 58 30.49 26.41 -10.39
N MET A 59 31.06 25.79 -11.42
CA MET A 59 32.47 25.90 -11.77
C MET A 59 32.88 27.36 -12.00
N GLY A 60 32.01 28.16 -12.65
CA GLY A 60 32.20 29.58 -12.86
C GLY A 60 32.25 30.45 -11.59
N ARG A 61 31.95 29.90 -10.40
CA ARG A 61 32.05 30.60 -9.11
C ARG A 61 33.46 30.63 -8.53
N THR A 62 34.38 29.84 -9.09
CA THR A 62 35.81 29.88 -8.73
C THR A 62 36.46 31.23 -9.09
N SER A 63 36.01 31.86 -10.18
CA SER A 63 36.49 33.16 -10.65
C SER A 63 35.64 33.74 -11.79
N ARG A 64 34.91 34.83 -11.52
CA ARG A 64 34.33 35.67 -12.60
C ARG A 64 35.36 36.71 -13.07
N GLN A 65 35.33 37.04 -14.37
CA GLN A 65 36.18 38.05 -15.03
C GLN A 65 37.68 37.70 -15.12
N GLY A 66 38.04 36.43 -15.36
CA GLY A 66 39.43 36.04 -15.68
C GLY A 66 40.39 36.00 -14.48
N LYS A 67 39.86 36.06 -13.25
CA LYS A 67 40.64 35.81 -12.03
C LYS A 67 41.05 34.33 -11.95
N LYS A 68 42.07 34.02 -11.15
CA LYS A 68 42.47 32.63 -10.89
C LYS A 68 41.45 31.98 -9.96
N GLY A 69 41.25 30.68 -10.09
CA GLY A 69 40.38 29.87 -9.25
C GLY A 69 40.59 28.39 -9.57
N SER A 70 40.06 27.50 -8.74
CA SER A 70 40.17 26.05 -8.96
C SER A 70 38.89 25.33 -8.57
N TYR A 71 38.59 24.26 -9.28
CA TYR A 71 37.35 23.50 -9.13
C TYR A 71 37.66 22.03 -8.93
N GLN A 72 36.94 21.37 -8.02
CA GLN A 72 37.00 19.94 -7.83
C GLN A 72 35.60 19.38 -7.53
N MET A 73 35.38 18.14 -7.93
CA MET A 73 34.18 17.38 -7.58
C MET A 73 34.52 16.27 -6.60
N ILE A 74 33.74 16.13 -5.53
CA ILE A 74 33.83 15.04 -4.56
C ILE A 74 32.47 14.37 -4.50
N LEU A 75 32.33 13.21 -5.13
CA LEU A 75 31.06 12.52 -5.30
C LEU A 75 30.97 11.30 -4.40
N LEU A 76 29.77 11.05 -3.90
CA LEU A 76 29.45 9.82 -3.19
C LEU A 76 29.03 8.75 -4.20
N ASN A 77 29.64 7.56 -4.14
CA ASN A 77 29.35 6.48 -5.09
C ASN A 77 27.91 5.97 -4.99
N SER A 78 27.28 5.96 -3.81
CA SER A 78 25.88 5.55 -3.65
C SER A 78 24.92 6.45 -4.42
N ASP A 79 25.15 7.77 -4.38
CA ASP A 79 24.28 8.74 -5.08
C ASP A 79 24.39 8.58 -6.60
N LEU A 80 25.57 8.22 -7.09
CA LEU A 80 25.80 7.97 -8.53
C LEU A 80 25.12 6.68 -9.00
N GLU A 81 25.12 5.65 -8.15
CA GLU A 81 24.44 4.38 -8.41
C GLU A 81 22.92 4.57 -8.39
N GLU A 82 22.38 5.20 -7.34
CA GLU A 82 20.95 5.38 -7.13
C GLU A 82 20.32 6.31 -8.17
N LYS A 83 20.94 7.47 -8.44
CA LYS A 83 20.34 8.50 -9.31
C LYS A 83 20.72 8.36 -10.77
N PHE A 84 21.96 7.97 -11.06
CA PHE A 84 22.49 7.95 -12.43
C PHE A 84 22.79 6.53 -12.95
N GLY A 85 22.51 5.49 -12.16
CA GLY A 85 22.73 4.09 -12.56
C GLY A 85 24.20 3.75 -12.80
N LEU A 86 25.13 4.50 -12.20
CA LEU A 86 26.56 4.32 -12.41
C LEU A 86 27.12 3.32 -11.38
N ALA A 87 27.60 2.18 -11.86
CA ALA A 87 28.11 1.10 -11.01
C ALA A 87 29.27 1.55 -10.10
N ARG A 88 29.38 1.00 -8.88
CA ARG A 88 30.40 1.38 -7.89
C ARG A 88 31.85 1.28 -8.39
N GLU A 89 32.13 0.33 -9.27
CA GLU A 89 33.44 0.05 -9.87
C GLU A 89 33.74 0.90 -11.13
N TRP A 90 32.98 1.97 -11.37
CA TRP A 90 33.16 2.80 -12.56
C TRP A 90 34.55 3.47 -12.63
N LYS A 91 35.19 3.76 -11.48
CA LYS A 91 36.54 4.34 -11.44
C LYS A 91 37.66 3.34 -11.71
N SER A 92 37.50 2.09 -11.26
CA SER A 92 38.50 1.02 -11.48
C SER A 92 38.49 0.54 -12.94
N THR A 93 37.33 0.63 -13.59
CA THR A 93 37.14 0.21 -14.98
C THR A 93 37.57 1.26 -16.02
N ASN A 94 37.73 2.53 -15.63
CA ASN A 94 38.02 3.64 -16.54
C ASN A 94 39.29 4.38 -16.17
N ALA A 95 40.07 4.78 -17.19
CA ALA A 95 41.25 5.61 -16.97
C ALA A 95 40.86 6.99 -16.39
N LYS A 96 41.74 7.56 -15.55
CA LYS A 96 41.46 8.84 -14.86
C LYS A 96 41.10 10.00 -15.80
N LYS A 97 41.65 10.01 -17.02
CA LYS A 97 41.36 11.01 -18.05
C LYS A 97 39.91 10.94 -18.57
N ASP A 98 39.27 9.78 -18.45
CA ASP A 98 37.95 9.51 -19.02
C ASP A 98 36.83 9.60 -17.97
N TRP A 99 37.18 9.76 -16.68
CA TRP A 99 36.20 9.81 -15.58
C TRP A 99 35.10 10.85 -15.81
N TYR A 100 35.46 12.05 -16.29
CA TYR A 100 34.48 13.09 -16.57
C TYR A 100 33.53 12.70 -17.71
N ASN A 101 34.05 12.06 -18.76
CA ASN A 101 33.23 11.57 -19.87
C ASN A 101 32.25 10.50 -19.40
N CYS A 102 32.66 9.60 -18.50
CA CYS A 102 31.77 8.62 -17.89
C CYS A 102 30.63 9.29 -17.12
N LEU A 103 30.94 10.30 -16.29
CA LEU A 103 29.93 11.06 -15.55
C LEU A 103 28.96 11.80 -16.48
N SER A 104 29.48 12.43 -17.54
CA SER A 104 28.66 13.14 -18.53
C SER A 104 27.74 12.19 -19.31
N ASN A 105 28.22 11.01 -19.69
CA ASN A 105 27.40 9.99 -20.34
C ASN A 105 26.31 9.44 -19.41
N ALA A 106 26.62 9.19 -18.14
CA ALA A 106 25.63 8.75 -17.16
C ALA A 106 24.54 9.81 -16.94
N ARG A 107 24.94 11.08 -16.83
CA ARG A 107 24.04 12.24 -16.80
C ARG A 107 23.12 12.28 -18.02
N LYS A 108 23.68 12.16 -19.22
CA LYS A 108 22.90 12.18 -20.47
C LYS A 108 21.90 11.04 -20.51
N LYS A 109 22.32 9.82 -20.19
CA LYS A 109 21.44 8.65 -20.13
C LYS A 109 20.28 8.86 -19.16
N HIS A 110 20.56 9.36 -17.96
CA HIS A 110 19.52 9.69 -16.98
C HIS A 110 18.54 10.72 -17.54
N ARG A 111 19.04 11.79 -18.16
CA ARG A 111 18.18 12.81 -18.80
C ARG A 111 17.32 12.22 -19.90
N ASP A 112 17.88 11.39 -20.78
CA ASP A 112 17.14 10.77 -21.87
C ASP A 112 15.98 9.90 -21.31
N THR A 113 16.23 9.12 -20.25
CA THR A 113 15.18 8.34 -19.57
C THR A 113 14.08 9.22 -18.96
N VAL A 114 14.46 10.32 -18.28
CA VAL A 114 13.49 11.26 -17.72
C VAL A 114 12.69 11.96 -18.83
N CYS A 115 13.31 12.29 -19.96
CA CYS A 115 12.61 12.85 -21.11
C CYS A 115 11.57 11.86 -21.66
N ASP A 116 11.94 10.58 -21.84
CA ASP A 116 11.01 9.55 -22.32
C ASP A 116 9.80 9.40 -21.37
N GLU A 117 10.05 9.43 -20.06
CA GLU A 117 8.98 9.40 -19.04
C GLU A 117 8.09 10.64 -19.11
N ILE A 118 8.67 11.82 -19.27
CA ILE A 118 7.93 13.08 -19.42
C ILE A 118 7.09 13.05 -20.70
N GLU A 119 7.64 12.59 -21.82
CA GLU A 119 6.91 12.48 -23.10
C GLU A 119 5.74 11.50 -22.99
N ALA A 120 5.94 10.33 -22.37
CA ALA A 120 4.86 9.37 -22.12
C ALA A 120 3.77 9.96 -21.22
N ASN A 121 4.17 10.69 -20.16
CA ASN A 121 3.23 11.38 -19.27
C ASN A 121 2.46 12.49 -19.98
N ILE A 122 3.12 13.26 -20.85
CA ILE A 122 2.48 14.29 -21.67
C ILE A 122 1.49 13.67 -22.65
N ALA A 123 1.85 12.58 -23.32
CA ALA A 123 0.95 11.88 -24.23
C ALA A 123 -0.30 11.37 -23.51
N ALA A 124 -0.13 10.71 -22.35
CA ALA A 124 -1.24 10.25 -21.53
C ALA A 124 -2.10 11.40 -20.98
N ALA A 125 -1.47 12.53 -20.61
CA ALA A 125 -2.19 13.73 -20.18
C ALA A 125 -3.00 14.36 -21.33
N THR A 126 -2.42 14.40 -22.53
CA THR A 126 -3.08 14.91 -23.74
C THR A 126 -4.29 14.06 -24.11
N GLU A 127 -4.17 12.73 -24.05
CA GLU A 127 -5.29 11.82 -24.31
C GLU A 127 -6.43 12.04 -23.30
N LYS A 128 -6.11 12.21 -22.02
CA LYS A 128 -7.10 12.52 -20.97
C LYS A 128 -7.78 13.86 -21.20
N ASP A 129 -7.01 14.87 -21.62
CA ASP A 129 -7.53 16.21 -21.93
C ASP A 129 -8.50 16.13 -23.12
N CYS A 130 -8.12 15.44 -24.20
CA CYS A 130 -8.99 15.17 -25.35
C CYS A 130 -10.29 14.46 -24.95
N ASN A 131 -10.21 13.40 -24.15
CA ASN A 131 -11.41 12.67 -23.70
C ASN A 131 -12.33 13.55 -22.85
N THR A 132 -11.75 14.39 -21.99
CA THR A 132 -12.50 15.36 -21.19
C THR A 132 -13.22 16.39 -22.06
N HIS A 133 -12.55 16.88 -23.10
CA HIS A 133 -13.16 17.76 -24.10
C HIS A 133 -14.32 17.08 -24.83
N CYS A 134 -14.13 15.86 -25.33
CA CYS A 134 -15.19 15.08 -25.98
C CYS A 134 -16.41 14.86 -25.07
N TYR A 135 -16.19 14.64 -23.77
CA TYR A 135 -17.27 14.53 -22.79
C TYR A 135 -18.07 15.83 -22.67
N PHE A 136 -17.37 16.97 -22.54
CA PHE A 136 -18.03 18.28 -22.49
C PHE A 136 -18.80 18.59 -23.78
N ASP A 137 -18.23 18.27 -24.95
CA ASP A 137 -18.90 18.44 -26.24
C ASP A 137 -20.19 17.59 -26.32
N ALA A 138 -20.15 16.33 -25.86
CA ALA A 138 -21.32 15.47 -25.80
C ALA A 138 -22.42 16.00 -24.85
N LEU A 139 -22.02 16.58 -23.71
CA LEU A 139 -22.96 17.24 -22.79
C LEU A 139 -23.60 18.48 -23.42
N LEU A 140 -22.81 19.32 -24.08
CA LEU A 140 -23.30 20.51 -24.77
C LEU A 140 -24.25 20.15 -25.92
N ALA A 141 -23.98 19.05 -26.62
CA ALA A 141 -24.85 18.48 -27.65
C ALA A 141 -26.10 17.77 -27.08
N SER A 142 -26.25 17.69 -25.76
CA SER A 142 -27.33 16.94 -25.08
C SER A 142 -27.39 15.44 -25.41
N ASP A 143 -26.28 14.84 -25.88
CA ASP A 143 -26.18 13.40 -26.10
C ASP A 143 -25.82 12.67 -24.80
N LYS A 144 -26.85 12.34 -24.03
CA LYS A 144 -26.71 11.65 -22.75
C LYS A 144 -26.05 10.28 -22.85
N LYS A 145 -26.23 9.57 -23.98
CA LYS A 145 -25.69 8.22 -24.14
C LYS A 145 -24.19 8.28 -24.41
N ALA A 146 -23.76 9.15 -25.32
CA ALA A 146 -22.35 9.40 -25.57
C ALA A 146 -21.64 9.95 -24.33
N ALA A 147 -22.23 10.94 -23.65
CA ALA A 147 -21.66 11.52 -22.44
C ALA A 147 -21.49 10.47 -21.32
N SER A 148 -22.47 9.59 -21.11
CA SER A 148 -22.38 8.52 -20.11
C SER A 148 -21.29 7.49 -20.43
N ASN A 149 -21.12 7.14 -21.70
CA ASN A 149 -20.08 6.21 -22.12
C ASN A 149 -18.68 6.81 -21.94
N ILE A 150 -18.46 8.03 -22.45
CA ILE A 150 -17.17 8.73 -22.32
C ILE A 150 -16.84 8.95 -20.84
N PHE A 151 -17.81 9.31 -20.01
CA PHE A 151 -17.60 9.44 -18.56
C PHE A 151 -17.19 8.12 -17.90
N SER A 152 -17.80 7.00 -18.28
CA SER A 152 -17.41 5.66 -17.80
C SER A 152 -15.97 5.33 -18.18
N ASP A 153 -15.56 5.65 -19.40
CA ASP A 153 -14.20 5.40 -19.89
C ASP A 153 -13.18 6.28 -19.16
N ILE A 154 -13.49 7.58 -18.99
CA ILE A 154 -12.70 8.52 -18.20
C ILE A 154 -12.56 8.01 -16.76
N TYR A 155 -13.67 7.66 -16.11
CA TYR A 155 -13.69 7.18 -14.72
C TYR A 155 -12.85 5.91 -14.55
N THR A 156 -12.92 5.00 -15.51
CA THR A 156 -12.08 3.78 -15.53
C THR A 156 -10.60 4.12 -15.71
N SER A 157 -10.27 5.12 -16.55
CA SER A 157 -8.89 5.57 -16.78
C SER A 157 -8.25 6.30 -15.59
N PHE A 158 -9.06 6.94 -14.73
CA PHE A 158 -8.60 7.66 -13.55
C PHE A 158 -8.38 6.75 -12.33
N LYS A 159 -9.07 5.61 -12.24
CA LYS A 159 -8.81 4.62 -11.20
C LYS A 159 -7.54 3.83 -11.53
N ARG A 160 -6.38 4.36 -11.16
CA ARG A 160 -5.19 3.54 -10.95
C ARG A 160 -5.30 2.79 -9.62
N GLU A 161 -5.84 1.59 -9.70
CA GLU A 161 -5.20 0.33 -9.32
C GLU A 161 -6.13 -0.80 -9.77
N LEU A 162 -5.53 -1.86 -10.29
CA LEU A 162 -6.18 -3.03 -10.86
C LEU A 162 -7.39 -3.42 -10.01
N VAL A 163 -8.60 -3.27 -10.54
CA VAL A 163 -9.69 -4.10 -10.06
C VAL A 163 -9.22 -5.53 -10.36
N PRO A 164 -8.95 -6.36 -9.33
CA PRO A 164 -8.44 -7.69 -9.56
C PRO A 164 -9.40 -8.42 -10.50
N SER A 165 -8.88 -9.15 -11.49
CA SER A 165 -9.73 -10.02 -12.31
C SER A 165 -10.47 -11.05 -11.45
N SER A 166 -9.87 -11.40 -10.31
CA SER A 166 -10.48 -12.23 -9.28
C SER A 166 -10.18 -11.73 -7.86
N ILE A 167 -11.14 -11.91 -6.96
CA ILE A 167 -11.01 -11.62 -5.53
C ILE A 167 -11.38 -12.88 -4.75
N GLU A 168 -10.50 -13.30 -3.86
CA GLU A 168 -10.80 -14.36 -2.89
C GLU A 168 -11.32 -13.74 -1.59
N LEU A 169 -12.30 -14.39 -0.96
CA LEU A 169 -12.85 -14.01 0.33
C LEU A 169 -12.83 -15.19 1.29
N ASP A 170 -12.39 -14.93 2.52
CA ASP A 170 -12.52 -15.84 3.65
C ASP A 170 -13.72 -15.44 4.50
N LEU A 171 -14.67 -16.37 4.69
CA LEU A 171 -15.84 -16.20 5.55
C LEU A 171 -15.88 -17.29 6.61
N ALA A 172 -15.61 -16.92 7.87
CA ALA A 172 -15.73 -17.84 8.99
C ALA A 172 -17.12 -17.72 9.66
N PHE A 173 -17.80 -18.84 9.90
CA PHE A 173 -18.98 -18.93 10.74
C PHE A 173 -18.60 -19.48 12.12
N LEU A 174 -18.80 -18.67 13.16
CA LEU A 174 -18.66 -19.09 14.55
C LEU A 174 -20.07 -19.27 15.10
N ILE A 175 -20.41 -20.50 15.43
CA ILE A 175 -21.77 -20.90 15.74
C ILE A 175 -21.82 -21.41 17.17
N ASP A 176 -22.67 -20.79 17.96
CA ASP A 176 -23.03 -21.29 19.27
C ASP A 176 -23.81 -22.61 19.11
N ILE A 177 -23.31 -23.64 19.77
CA ILE A 177 -23.87 -25.00 19.73
C ILE A 177 -24.30 -25.49 21.12
N THR A 178 -24.64 -24.57 22.03
CA THR A 178 -25.18 -24.93 23.34
C THR A 178 -26.67 -25.26 23.30
N GLY A 179 -27.19 -25.79 24.41
CA GLY A 179 -28.58 -26.24 24.49
C GLY A 179 -29.60 -25.15 24.18
N SER A 180 -29.33 -23.88 24.53
CA SER A 180 -30.21 -22.74 24.28
C SER A 180 -30.46 -22.52 22.79
N MET A 181 -29.46 -22.78 21.95
CA MET A 181 -29.53 -22.62 20.51
C MET A 181 -30.44 -23.63 19.79
N THR A 182 -30.93 -24.67 20.49
CA THR A 182 -31.79 -25.73 19.93
C THR A 182 -32.95 -25.22 19.07
N PRO A 183 -33.75 -24.21 19.48
CA PRO A 183 -34.86 -23.67 18.69
C PRO A 183 -34.40 -22.97 17.39
N TYR A 184 -33.15 -22.51 17.35
CA TYR A 184 -32.59 -21.73 16.25
C TYR A 184 -31.80 -22.56 15.25
N THR A 185 -31.35 -23.76 15.63
CA THR A 185 -30.55 -24.69 14.79
C THR A 185 -31.00 -24.76 13.33
N HIS A 186 -32.30 -25.00 13.09
CA HIS A 186 -32.85 -25.11 11.74
C HIS A 186 -32.78 -23.78 10.97
N ALA A 187 -33.13 -22.67 11.63
CA ALA A 187 -33.09 -21.34 11.01
C ALA A 187 -31.65 -20.90 10.71
N THR A 188 -30.71 -21.20 11.62
CA THR A 188 -29.27 -20.96 11.47
C THR A 188 -28.71 -21.71 10.28
N ALA A 189 -28.92 -23.03 10.21
CA ALA A 189 -28.46 -23.85 9.08
C ALA A 189 -29.06 -23.38 7.75
N ALA A 190 -30.37 -23.11 7.70
CA ALA A 190 -31.04 -22.61 6.50
C ALA A 190 -30.52 -21.24 6.06
N THR A 191 -30.21 -20.35 7.00
CA THR A 191 -29.64 -19.02 6.71
C THR A 191 -28.25 -19.13 6.11
N ILE A 192 -27.37 -19.94 6.71
CA ILE A 192 -26.03 -20.20 6.16
C ILE A 192 -26.14 -20.81 4.76
N LYS A 193 -27.02 -21.80 4.58
CA LYS A 193 -27.28 -22.42 3.28
C LYS A 193 -27.69 -21.41 2.22
N ASN A 194 -28.59 -20.47 2.54
CA ASN A 194 -29.01 -19.42 1.62
C ASN A 194 -27.91 -18.37 1.34
N MET A 195 -26.96 -18.18 2.26
CA MET A 195 -25.78 -17.33 2.01
C MET A 195 -24.78 -17.98 1.05
N LEU A 196 -24.65 -19.32 1.11
CA LEU A 196 -23.67 -20.07 0.31
C LEU A 196 -24.21 -20.53 -1.06
N PHE A 197 -25.52 -20.79 -1.18
CA PHE A 197 -26.11 -21.41 -2.36
C PHE A 197 -27.21 -20.57 -3.02
N GLY A 198 -27.46 -20.87 -4.31
CA GLY A 198 -28.54 -20.27 -5.09
C GLY A 198 -28.29 -18.83 -5.53
N SER A 199 -29.29 -18.24 -6.20
CA SER A 199 -29.22 -16.89 -6.76
C SER A 199 -29.12 -15.77 -5.71
N GLY A 200 -29.47 -16.08 -4.45
CA GLY A 200 -29.37 -15.16 -3.31
C GLY A 200 -28.04 -15.22 -2.55
N SER A 201 -27.12 -16.11 -2.95
CA SER A 201 -25.82 -16.28 -2.30
C SER A 201 -24.96 -15.02 -2.36
N ILE A 202 -23.97 -14.94 -1.47
CA ILE A 202 -23.01 -13.83 -1.39
C ILE A 202 -22.29 -13.67 -2.73
N VAL A 203 -21.75 -14.75 -3.28
CA VAL A 203 -21.04 -14.75 -4.57
C VAL A 203 -21.98 -14.30 -5.70
N SER A 204 -23.22 -14.78 -5.74
CA SER A 204 -24.19 -14.35 -6.78
C SER A 204 -24.49 -12.85 -6.71
N LYS A 205 -24.70 -12.31 -5.50
CA LYS A 205 -24.93 -10.86 -5.29
C LYS A 205 -23.71 -10.03 -5.68
N LEU A 206 -22.51 -10.49 -5.34
CA LEU A 206 -21.26 -9.82 -5.72
C LEU A 206 -21.06 -9.83 -7.24
N ASN A 207 -21.29 -10.96 -7.91
CA ASN A 207 -21.19 -11.07 -9.36
C ASN A 207 -22.18 -10.17 -10.10
N ILE A 208 -23.40 -9.97 -9.57
CA ILE A 208 -24.39 -9.05 -10.15
C ILE A 208 -23.93 -7.58 -10.04
N ASN A 209 -23.39 -7.20 -8.88
CA ASN A 209 -22.96 -5.82 -8.62
C ASN A 209 -21.62 -5.49 -9.28
N PHE A 210 -20.75 -6.48 -9.47
CA PHE A 210 -19.40 -6.35 -10.00
C PHE A 210 -19.11 -7.39 -11.09
N PRO A 211 -19.78 -7.33 -12.26
CA PRO A 211 -19.75 -8.39 -13.28
C PRO A 211 -18.39 -8.56 -13.98
N LYS A 212 -17.42 -7.68 -13.71
CA LYS A 212 -16.06 -7.72 -14.27
C LYS A 212 -15.04 -8.38 -13.33
N ILE A 213 -15.48 -8.86 -12.17
CA ILE A 213 -14.64 -9.46 -11.12
C ILE A 213 -15.18 -10.85 -10.84
N GLU A 214 -14.32 -11.87 -10.87
CA GLU A 214 -14.65 -13.19 -10.33
C GLU A 214 -14.45 -13.22 -8.82
N PHE A 215 -15.44 -13.72 -8.07
CA PHE A 215 -15.32 -13.88 -6.62
C PHE A 215 -15.23 -15.35 -6.25
N TYR A 216 -14.21 -15.70 -5.46
CA TYR A 216 -14.04 -17.02 -4.87
C TYR A 216 -14.28 -16.94 -3.38
N LEU A 217 -15.21 -17.74 -2.87
CA LEU A 217 -15.54 -17.79 -1.44
C LEU A 217 -14.95 -19.05 -0.83
N ARG A 218 -14.18 -18.89 0.24
CA ARG A 218 -13.74 -19.99 1.10
C ARG A 218 -14.41 -19.84 2.45
N VAL A 219 -14.89 -20.96 2.99
CA VAL A 219 -15.71 -20.98 4.19
C VAL A 219 -15.00 -21.77 5.27
N GLY A 220 -14.90 -21.17 6.45
CA GLY A 220 -14.48 -21.82 7.69
C GLY A 220 -15.67 -21.91 8.64
N VAL A 221 -15.76 -22.96 9.44
CA VAL A 221 -16.86 -23.16 10.38
C VAL A 221 -16.32 -23.68 11.71
N MET A 222 -16.78 -23.09 12.81
CA MET A 222 -16.48 -23.52 14.17
C MET A 222 -17.75 -23.50 15.00
N GLY A 223 -18.01 -24.59 15.72
CA GLY A 223 -18.92 -24.61 16.84
C GLY A 223 -18.20 -24.16 18.12
N PHE A 224 -18.84 -23.37 18.97
CA PHE A 224 -18.31 -23.05 20.29
C PHE A 224 -19.39 -23.20 21.37
N ARG A 225 -18.94 -23.39 22.61
CA ARG A 225 -19.76 -23.53 23.82
C ARG A 225 -19.17 -22.67 24.94
N ASP A 226 -19.49 -23.02 26.19
CA ASP A 226 -19.06 -22.33 27.39
C ASP A 226 -17.59 -22.66 27.75
N VAL A 227 -16.96 -21.81 28.55
CA VAL A 227 -15.57 -21.97 29.04
C VAL A 227 -15.42 -23.27 29.84
N ASP A 228 -16.48 -23.69 30.52
CA ASP A 228 -16.49 -24.86 31.40
C ASP A 228 -16.71 -26.19 30.65
N ASP A 229 -16.90 -26.17 29.32
CA ASP A 229 -17.07 -27.37 28.49
C ASP A 229 -15.74 -28.06 28.11
N ASP A 230 -14.62 -27.69 28.74
CA ASP A 230 -13.28 -28.31 28.61
C ASP A 230 -12.86 -28.57 27.15
N LEU A 231 -12.77 -29.86 26.74
CA LEU A 231 -12.35 -30.27 25.40
C LEU A 231 -13.44 -30.11 24.35
N GLU A 232 -14.69 -29.94 24.78
CA GLU A 232 -15.87 -29.74 23.94
C GLU A 232 -16.20 -28.25 23.75
N GLN A 233 -15.42 -27.34 24.35
CA GLN A 233 -15.56 -25.90 24.22
C GLN A 233 -15.54 -25.43 22.76
N PHE A 234 -14.73 -26.07 21.89
CA PHE A 234 -14.64 -25.74 20.48
C PHE A 234 -14.71 -26.99 19.61
N VAL A 235 -15.64 -26.99 18.64
CA VAL A 235 -15.79 -28.04 17.65
C VAL A 235 -15.40 -27.47 16.28
N GLU A 236 -14.22 -27.88 15.83
CA GLU A 236 -13.60 -27.38 14.59
C GLU A 236 -13.37 -28.53 13.62
N ARG A 237 -13.43 -28.24 12.32
CA ARG A 237 -13.03 -29.18 11.28
C ARG A 237 -11.89 -28.63 10.46
N ARG A 238 -10.86 -29.46 10.30
CA ARG A 238 -9.74 -29.19 9.39
C ARG A 238 -9.91 -29.97 8.09
N SER A 239 -9.54 -29.34 6.99
CA SER A 239 -9.36 -29.98 5.70
C SER A 239 -8.20 -30.96 5.75
N ILE A 240 -8.10 -31.82 4.73
CA ILE A 240 -7.01 -32.80 4.58
C ILE A 240 -5.64 -32.09 4.51
N GLU A 241 -5.62 -30.86 4.00
CA GLU A 241 -4.41 -30.02 3.88
C GLU A 241 -4.05 -29.28 5.19
N GLY A 242 -4.88 -29.41 6.23
CA GLY A 242 -4.61 -28.91 7.58
C GLY A 242 -5.16 -27.52 7.91
N GLY A 243 -5.82 -26.84 6.97
CA GLY A 243 -6.54 -25.57 7.19
C GLY A 243 -8.02 -25.74 7.52
N HIS A 244 -8.67 -24.71 8.05
CA HIS A 244 -10.09 -24.66 8.41
C HIS A 244 -10.98 -24.12 7.28
N PHE A 245 -10.41 -23.35 6.35
CA PHE A 245 -11.15 -22.83 5.19
C PHE A 245 -11.17 -23.83 4.02
N VAL A 246 -12.35 -24.04 3.44
CA VAL A 246 -12.56 -24.87 2.25
C VAL A 246 -13.32 -24.10 1.17
N ASP A 247 -13.06 -24.39 -0.10
CA ASP A 247 -13.73 -23.83 -1.27
C ASP A 247 -15.03 -24.57 -1.62
N ASN A 248 -15.19 -25.80 -1.12
CA ASN A 248 -16.39 -26.60 -1.32
C ASN A 248 -17.45 -26.28 -0.24
N ASN A 249 -18.47 -25.52 -0.65
CA ASN A 249 -19.59 -25.15 0.21
C ASN A 249 -20.42 -26.35 0.70
N ASP A 250 -20.47 -27.47 -0.03
CA ASP A 250 -21.20 -28.67 0.40
C ASP A 250 -20.57 -29.27 1.67
N PHE A 251 -19.23 -29.31 1.74
CA PHE A 251 -18.54 -29.75 2.96
C PHE A 251 -18.79 -28.83 4.15
N SER A 252 -18.92 -27.53 3.90
CA SER A 252 -19.17 -26.54 4.93
C SER A 252 -20.57 -26.69 5.50
N ILE A 253 -21.58 -26.85 4.65
CA ILE A 253 -22.96 -27.02 5.10
C ILE A 253 -23.17 -28.37 5.78
N ASP A 254 -22.56 -29.45 5.29
CA ASP A 254 -22.61 -30.77 5.95
C ASP A 254 -22.05 -30.70 7.37
N PHE A 255 -20.96 -29.95 7.57
CA PHE A 255 -20.39 -29.76 8.90
C PHE A 255 -21.27 -28.88 9.80
N VAL A 256 -21.84 -27.80 9.28
CA VAL A 256 -22.83 -26.97 9.99
C VAL A 256 -24.02 -27.81 10.46
N GLU A 257 -24.60 -28.62 9.56
CA GLU A 257 -25.71 -29.51 9.90
C GLU A 257 -25.27 -30.55 10.94
N SER A 258 -24.04 -31.07 10.85
CA SER A 258 -23.49 -32.01 11.83
C SER A 258 -23.37 -31.42 13.24
N ILE A 259 -22.82 -30.21 13.39
CA ILE A 259 -22.63 -29.60 14.71
C ILE A 259 -23.95 -29.10 15.32
N LEU A 260 -24.94 -28.78 14.49
CA LEU A 260 -26.27 -28.34 14.93
C LEU A 260 -27.27 -29.48 15.17
N ASN A 261 -26.90 -30.74 14.88
CA ASN A 261 -27.79 -31.89 15.08
C ASN A 261 -28.00 -32.26 16.55
N SER A 262 -27.06 -31.90 17.44
CA SER A 262 -27.17 -32.17 18.88
C SER A 262 -26.49 -31.07 19.68
N PRO A 263 -27.06 -29.85 19.72
CA PRO A 263 -26.57 -28.80 20.59
C PRO A 263 -26.64 -29.27 22.04
N SER A 264 -25.59 -29.00 22.79
CA SER A 264 -25.39 -29.51 24.15
C SER A 264 -24.39 -28.64 24.89
N GLY A 265 -24.39 -28.70 26.21
CA GLY A 265 -23.60 -27.78 27.03
C GLY A 265 -24.39 -26.50 27.33
N GLY A 266 -23.69 -25.54 27.94
CA GLY A 266 -24.30 -24.38 28.58
C GLY A 266 -24.60 -24.68 30.04
N GLY A 267 -23.80 -24.09 30.94
CA GLY A 267 -23.99 -24.17 32.39
C GLY A 267 -24.68 -22.93 32.94
N ASP A 268 -24.29 -21.76 32.46
CA ASP A 268 -24.87 -20.47 32.78
C ASP A 268 -25.46 -19.76 31.55
N THR A 269 -25.85 -18.50 31.70
CA THR A 269 -26.47 -17.71 30.60
C THR A 269 -25.47 -17.12 29.61
N ALA A 270 -24.16 -17.18 29.87
CA ALA A 270 -23.14 -16.55 29.05
C ALA A 270 -22.26 -17.60 28.36
N GLU A 271 -21.86 -17.31 27.13
CA GLU A 271 -21.10 -18.24 26.30
C GLU A 271 -19.70 -17.68 25.98
N ASP A 272 -18.75 -18.54 25.58
CA ASP A 272 -17.37 -18.12 25.28
C ASP A 272 -17.21 -17.51 23.88
N LEU A 273 -17.97 -16.46 23.60
CA LEU A 273 -17.90 -15.70 22.34
C LEU A 273 -16.48 -15.17 22.09
N LEU A 274 -15.81 -14.66 23.13
CA LEU A 274 -14.49 -14.05 23.00
C LEU A 274 -13.40 -15.09 22.73
N GLY A 275 -13.45 -16.25 23.39
CA GLY A 275 -12.58 -17.37 23.08
C GLY A 275 -12.82 -17.91 21.68
N ALA A 276 -14.07 -17.93 21.20
CA ALA A 276 -14.37 -18.33 19.82
C ALA A 276 -13.71 -17.38 18.80
N ILE A 277 -13.79 -16.07 19.03
CA ILE A 277 -13.15 -15.06 18.18
C ILE A 277 -11.62 -15.18 18.25
N ASP A 278 -11.04 -15.25 19.44
CA ASP A 278 -9.60 -15.34 19.65
C ASP A 278 -9.01 -16.61 19.03
N ARG A 279 -9.69 -17.75 19.22
CA ARG A 279 -9.26 -19.04 18.70
C ARG A 279 -9.32 -19.11 17.17
N SER A 280 -10.42 -18.67 16.58
CA SER A 280 -10.56 -18.63 15.12
C SER A 280 -9.60 -17.62 14.47
N ALA A 281 -9.34 -16.48 15.12
CA ALA A 281 -8.33 -15.53 14.65
C ALA A 281 -6.89 -16.09 14.70
N LYS A 282 -6.63 -17.08 15.56
CA LYS A 282 -5.35 -17.79 15.71
C LYS A 282 -5.22 -19.05 14.86
N TRP A 283 -6.22 -19.37 14.04
CA TRP A 283 -6.09 -20.42 13.03
C TRP A 283 -4.85 -20.22 12.17
N ASN A 284 -3.99 -21.24 12.16
CA ASN A 284 -2.63 -21.17 11.63
C ASN A 284 -2.29 -22.32 10.67
N GLY A 285 -3.32 -23.00 10.14
CA GLY A 285 -3.16 -23.94 9.04
C GLY A 285 -2.62 -23.24 7.79
N SER A 286 -2.06 -24.01 6.87
CA SER A 286 -1.43 -23.53 5.63
C SER A 286 -2.33 -22.63 4.78
N ASN A 287 -3.64 -22.83 4.85
CA ASN A 287 -4.66 -22.11 4.07
C ASN A 287 -5.58 -21.22 4.93
N ASP A 288 -5.25 -20.98 6.20
CA ASP A 288 -6.09 -20.17 7.08
C ASP A 288 -5.87 -18.67 6.87
N TRP A 289 -6.96 -17.93 6.69
CA TRP A 289 -6.96 -16.46 6.58
C TRP A 289 -5.98 -15.93 5.51
N THR A 290 -5.83 -16.64 4.39
CA THR A 290 -4.91 -16.24 3.33
C THR A 290 -5.52 -15.24 2.33
N SER A 291 -6.85 -15.10 2.27
CA SER A 291 -7.52 -14.20 1.32
C SER A 291 -7.36 -12.72 1.73
N PRO A 292 -7.37 -11.78 0.77
CA PRO A 292 -7.24 -10.34 1.06
C PRO A 292 -8.42 -9.80 1.87
N ILE A 293 -9.62 -10.36 1.66
CA ILE A 293 -10.83 -9.97 2.37
C ILE A 293 -11.22 -11.08 3.35
N LYS A 294 -11.47 -10.71 4.60
CA LYS A 294 -11.72 -11.62 5.72
C LYS A 294 -12.96 -11.18 6.48
N PHE A 295 -13.89 -12.08 6.68
CA PHE A 295 -15.10 -11.87 7.45
C PHE A 295 -15.29 -12.99 8.47
N MET A 296 -15.89 -12.61 9.60
CA MET A 296 -16.29 -13.51 10.66
C MET A 296 -17.73 -13.19 11.00
N VAL A 297 -18.58 -14.22 11.03
CA VAL A 297 -19.99 -14.13 11.37
C VAL A 297 -20.21 -14.95 12.64
N LEU A 298 -20.61 -14.27 13.70
CA LEU A 298 -20.92 -14.87 15.00
C LEU A 298 -22.44 -15.07 15.11
N LEU A 299 -22.86 -16.30 15.46
CA LEU A 299 -24.26 -16.69 15.61
C LEU A 299 -24.44 -17.29 17.01
N THR A 300 -25.13 -16.57 17.89
CA THR A 300 -25.41 -16.97 19.28
C THR A 300 -26.72 -16.32 19.74
N ASP A 301 -27.38 -16.93 20.72
CA ASP A 301 -28.54 -16.37 21.41
C ASP A 301 -28.21 -15.84 22.82
N ALA A 302 -26.96 -15.94 23.25
CA ALA A 302 -26.47 -15.56 24.57
C ALA A 302 -25.42 -14.41 24.54
N PRO A 303 -25.34 -13.59 25.60
CA PRO A 303 -24.28 -12.59 25.76
C PRO A 303 -22.92 -13.24 26.03
N ALA A 304 -21.84 -12.47 25.79
CA ALA A 304 -20.49 -12.91 26.09
C ALA A 304 -20.16 -12.84 27.59
N HIS A 305 -19.36 -13.80 28.07
CA HIS A 305 -18.71 -13.72 29.39
C HIS A 305 -17.99 -12.38 29.59
N GLY A 306 -18.28 -11.73 30.72
CA GLY A 306 -17.70 -10.42 31.09
C GLY A 306 -18.45 -9.19 30.56
N PHE A 307 -19.61 -9.35 29.91
CA PHE A 307 -20.47 -8.24 29.51
C PHE A 307 -21.49 -7.90 30.61
N SER A 308 -21.10 -7.11 31.63
CA SER A 308 -22.10 -6.56 32.55
C SER A 308 -22.90 -5.47 31.83
N THR A 309 -24.10 -5.79 31.36
CA THR A 309 -25.06 -4.71 31.13
C THR A 309 -25.44 -4.16 32.50
N ASN A 310 -25.41 -2.83 32.70
CA ASN A 310 -25.91 -2.20 33.93
C ASN A 310 -27.46 -2.31 34.02
N VAL A 311 -28.01 -3.47 33.72
CA VAL A 311 -29.40 -3.83 33.96
C VAL A 311 -29.38 -4.69 35.22
N PRO A 312 -30.17 -4.38 36.25
CA PRO A 312 -30.19 -5.17 37.47
C PRO A 312 -30.81 -6.52 37.14
N ASP A 313 -29.96 -7.53 36.96
CA ASP A 313 -30.39 -8.91 36.81
C ASP A 313 -31.02 -9.38 38.12
N ALA A 314 -32.22 -9.91 37.97
CA ALA A 314 -32.81 -10.76 38.97
C ALA A 314 -32.09 -12.11 38.91
N ASP A 315 -31.55 -12.50 40.07
CA ASP A 315 -31.16 -13.86 40.43
C ASP A 315 -29.87 -14.42 39.82
N ASP A 316 -28.75 -13.73 40.08
CA ASP A 316 -27.44 -14.39 40.25
C ASP A 316 -27.34 -14.94 41.69
N ASP A 317 -27.88 -16.14 41.91
CA ASP A 317 -27.73 -16.87 43.18
C ASP A 317 -26.45 -17.73 43.11
N TYR A 318 -25.35 -17.17 43.61
CA TYR A 318 -24.13 -17.93 43.93
C TYR A 318 -24.38 -18.78 45.18
N SER A 319 -24.46 -20.10 45.00
CA SER A 319 -24.29 -21.09 46.09
C SER A 319 -23.46 -22.28 45.64
#